data_AF-A0A5B9QNK0-F1
#
_entry.id   AF-A0A5B9QNK0-F1
#
_cell.length_a   1.000
_cell.length_b   1.000
_cell.length_c   1.000
_cell.angle_alpha   90.00
_cell.angle_beta   90.00
_cell.angle_gamma   90.00
#
_symmetry.space_group_name_H-M   'P 1'
#
loop_
_entity.id
_entity.type
_entity.pdbx_description
1 polymer ?
#
loop_
_entity_poly.entity_id
_entity_poly.type
_entity_poly.pdbx_seq_one_letter_code
_entity_poly.pdbx_strand_id
1 'polypeptide(L)'
;MKWLLLCCCVLSPALQADAGAAPTSPAPEVLAIEQQRVDVIKRASAAAVAIMEPSGQGGGSGVIISPDGFALTNFHVVAPCGAAMKCGLNDGQLYDAVVVGVDPVGDVALIQLLGRDDFPVAELGDSDQVKVGDWAFTAGNPFLLADDFHPSISWGMISGVHRYQYPAGTLLEYADCLQTDAAINPGNSGGALFDAKGRLIGINGRGSFEKRGRVNVGVGYAISINQIKRFVSHLKSGRIVDHASLGFTVSTEELGRVVVDEILDTSDAFRRGLRYGDQIVNFAGREIRTANALKTALGTYPRDWSVPLEFRRDGKNYFVELQLPGLHDPAQLVDLIQKQAELPSEPPEGAPPEKEQEDAPLPDIHDSMPDKPELPFAVSSRYEEVRGYANYWYNSQKQQQLWQNYVSKNALEKMGTNWQIAGTLADDAPFEIRLGAKQSQMRMPMGQSGAVFSGDLESQLSPPGSGGLLLTLHLWQRMLDKGLQQFGEVYYLGQLPAGPKGEMLDCLVGIYGGVEFRLLFLPEDGELVGLELKPADDADPCEIRFAGFSEVSGRRLPTRWLVRHGDRKFAELQIDSWHTDGDPPSQPGATN
;
A
#
# COMPACT_ATOMS: atom_id res chain seq x y z
N MET A 1 -13.10 -89.61 17.92
CA MET A 1 -12.69 -89.56 16.49
C MET A 1 -11.91 -88.25 16.32
N LYS A 2 -10.58 -88.17 16.10
CA LYS A 2 -9.78 -88.53 14.90
C LYS A 2 -10.33 -87.73 13.69
N TRP A 3 -9.69 -86.77 13.02
CA TRP A 3 -8.35 -86.61 12.41
C TRP A 3 -8.14 -85.12 11.99
N LEU A 4 -6.96 -84.52 12.20
CA LEU A 4 -5.91 -84.20 11.20
C LEU A 4 -6.19 -82.98 10.29
N LEU A 5 -5.54 -81.84 10.59
CA LEU A 5 -5.41 -80.70 9.67
C LEU A 5 -4.28 -80.99 8.66
N LEU A 6 -4.60 -80.98 7.37
CA LEU A 6 -3.65 -80.97 6.27
C LEU A 6 -3.30 -79.51 5.95
N CYS A 7 -2.04 -79.11 6.21
CA CYS A 7 -1.51 -77.81 5.81
C CYS A 7 -0.81 -77.99 4.45
N CYS A 8 -1.35 -77.39 3.39
CA CYS A 8 -0.68 -77.33 2.09
C CYS A 8 0.38 -76.23 2.13
N CYS A 9 1.65 -76.62 2.23
CA CYS A 9 2.79 -75.75 1.95
C CYS A 9 2.86 -75.47 0.45
N VAL A 10 2.56 -74.24 0.03
CA VAL A 10 2.99 -73.73 -1.27
C VAL A 10 4.30 -72.97 -1.05
N LEU A 11 5.38 -73.54 -1.58
CA LEU A 11 6.70 -72.91 -1.67
C LEU A 11 6.60 -71.59 -2.46
N SER A 12 6.81 -70.47 -1.79
CA SER A 12 7.25 -69.23 -2.44
C SER A 12 8.77 -69.09 -2.22
N PRO A 13 9.56 -68.72 -3.25
CA PRO A 13 10.97 -68.48 -3.05
C PRO A 13 11.12 -67.28 -2.13
N ALA A 14 11.87 -67.47 -1.04
CA ALA A 14 12.31 -66.37 -0.20
C ALA A 14 13.09 -65.39 -1.09
N LEU A 15 12.56 -64.17 -1.28
CA LEU A 15 13.43 -63.04 -1.58
C LEU A 15 14.37 -62.94 -0.38
N GLN A 16 15.64 -63.30 -0.60
CA GLN A 16 16.72 -62.93 0.29
C GLN A 16 16.72 -61.41 0.37
N ALA A 17 16.26 -60.88 1.50
CA ALA A 17 16.54 -59.51 1.89
C ALA A 17 18.07 -59.41 1.97
N ASP A 18 18.63 -58.55 1.13
CA ASP A 18 20.06 -58.23 1.11
C ASP A 18 20.40 -57.44 2.38
N ALA A 19 20.54 -58.17 3.49
CA ALA A 19 20.98 -57.65 4.79
C ALA A 19 22.50 -57.46 4.75
N GLY A 20 22.98 -56.48 3.98
CA GLY A 20 24.42 -56.29 3.77
C GLY A 20 24.87 -54.94 3.22
N ALA A 21 23.97 -53.99 2.89
CA ALA A 21 24.39 -52.66 2.48
C ALA A 21 24.60 -51.77 3.72
N ALA A 22 25.84 -51.39 4.01
CA ALA A 22 26.15 -50.26 4.91
C ALA A 22 25.36 -49.02 4.45
N PRO A 23 24.91 -48.12 5.35
CA PRO A 23 24.20 -46.91 4.93
C PRO A 23 25.10 -46.13 3.97
N THR A 24 24.73 -46.12 2.71
CA THR A 24 25.45 -45.38 1.67
C THR A 24 25.31 -43.90 2.00
N SER A 25 26.43 -43.20 2.17
CA SER A 25 26.42 -41.75 2.34
C SER A 25 25.61 -41.09 1.22
N PRO A 26 24.82 -40.03 1.52
CA PRO A 26 24.05 -39.35 0.49
C PRO A 26 24.96 -38.92 -0.66
N ALA A 27 24.43 -38.92 -1.88
CA ALA A 27 25.17 -38.44 -3.04
C ALA A 27 25.68 -37.00 -2.78
N PRO A 28 26.89 -36.63 -3.25
CA PRO A 28 27.44 -35.29 -3.02
C PRO A 28 26.50 -34.14 -3.43
N GLU A 29 25.68 -34.36 -4.46
CA GLU A 29 24.67 -33.42 -4.93
C GLU A 29 23.56 -33.17 -3.89
N VAL A 30 23.15 -34.20 -3.14
CA VAL A 30 22.15 -34.08 -2.07
C VAL A 30 22.71 -33.27 -0.91
N LEU A 31 23.96 -33.53 -0.52
CA LEU A 31 24.65 -32.76 0.52
C LEU A 31 24.83 -31.30 0.10
N ALA A 32 25.10 -31.04 -1.18
CA ALA A 32 25.21 -29.68 -1.71
C ALA A 32 23.87 -28.92 -1.64
N ILE A 33 22.76 -29.57 -2.00
CA ILE A 33 21.41 -28.97 -1.90
C ILE A 33 21.04 -28.72 -0.43
N GLU A 34 21.35 -29.66 0.46
CA GLU A 34 21.14 -29.50 1.89
C GLU A 34 21.93 -28.32 2.46
N GLN A 35 23.22 -28.21 2.12
CA GLN A 35 24.06 -27.09 2.55
C GLN A 35 23.54 -25.76 1.99
N GLN A 36 23.19 -25.72 0.71
CA GLN A 36 22.61 -24.54 0.07
C GLN A 36 21.34 -24.08 0.79
N ARG A 37 20.44 -25.01 1.14
CA ARG A 37 19.22 -24.70 1.90
C ARG A 37 19.56 -24.10 3.26
N VAL A 38 20.50 -24.69 4.00
CA VAL A 38 20.94 -24.19 5.31
C VAL A 38 21.51 -22.76 5.20
N ASP A 39 22.36 -22.51 4.21
CA ASP A 39 22.98 -21.19 4.01
C ASP A 39 21.95 -20.13 3.59
N VAL A 40 20.99 -20.51 2.73
CA VAL A 40 19.90 -19.63 2.31
C VAL A 40 19.02 -19.25 3.50
N ILE A 41 18.59 -20.22 4.30
CA ILE A 41 17.75 -19.97 5.48
C ILE A 41 18.52 -19.09 6.48
N LYS A 42 19.76 -19.43 6.80
CA LYS A 42 20.59 -18.64 7.73
C LYS A 42 20.69 -17.17 7.30
N ARG A 43 20.90 -16.91 6.00
CA ARG A 43 20.96 -15.55 5.45
C ARG A 43 19.60 -14.85 5.48
N ALA A 44 18.53 -15.50 5.02
CA ALA A 44 17.21 -14.90 4.93
C ALA A 44 16.62 -14.58 6.32
N SER A 45 16.81 -15.49 7.27
CA SER A 45 16.33 -15.36 8.64
C SER A 45 17.05 -14.28 9.46
N ALA A 46 18.15 -13.70 8.95
CA ALA A 46 18.79 -12.56 9.60
C ALA A 46 17.90 -11.32 9.65
N ALA A 47 16.96 -11.18 8.72
CA ALA A 47 16.00 -10.08 8.70
C ALA A 47 14.75 -10.33 9.56
N ALA A 48 14.63 -11.50 10.20
CA ALA A 48 13.48 -11.82 11.05
C ALA A 48 13.55 -11.05 12.38
N VAL A 49 12.41 -10.54 12.82
CA VAL A 49 12.27 -9.72 14.03
C VAL A 49 11.29 -10.38 14.98
N ALA A 50 11.63 -10.43 16.27
CA ALA A 50 10.69 -10.71 17.36
C ALA A 50 10.06 -9.39 17.82
N ILE A 51 8.75 -9.24 17.77
CA ILE A 51 8.05 -8.00 18.18
C ILE A 51 7.36 -8.26 19.51
N MET A 52 7.55 -7.36 20.47
CA MET A 52 6.97 -7.42 21.81
C MET A 52 6.32 -6.09 22.16
N GLU A 53 5.29 -6.15 23.01
CA GLU A 53 4.78 -4.94 23.66
C GLU A 53 5.86 -4.29 24.53
N PRO A 54 5.74 -2.99 24.87
CA PRO A 54 6.69 -2.32 25.75
C PRO A 54 6.89 -3.01 27.11
N SER A 55 5.89 -3.74 27.59
CA SER A 55 5.93 -4.53 28.83
C SER A 55 6.82 -5.79 28.75
N GLY A 56 7.24 -6.17 27.53
CA GLY A 56 7.93 -7.44 27.25
C GLY A 56 7.00 -8.67 27.23
N GLN A 57 5.68 -8.47 27.34
CA GLN A 57 4.67 -9.52 27.20
C GLN A 57 4.00 -9.46 25.82
N GLY A 58 3.33 -10.54 25.44
CA GLY A 58 2.70 -10.66 24.13
C GLY A 58 3.73 -10.65 23.00
N GLY A 59 3.25 -10.62 21.76
CA GLY A 59 4.12 -10.40 20.61
C GLY A 59 3.82 -11.24 19.39
N GLY A 60 4.59 -10.95 18.35
CA GLY A 60 4.57 -11.62 17.07
C GLY A 60 5.92 -11.52 16.41
N SER A 61 5.92 -11.65 15.09
CA SER A 61 7.13 -11.58 14.28
C SER A 61 7.06 -10.43 13.28
N GLY A 62 8.20 -10.07 12.72
CA GLY A 62 8.33 -9.08 11.65
C GLY A 62 9.47 -9.42 10.71
N VAL A 63 9.60 -8.66 9.64
CA VAL A 63 10.65 -8.84 8.63
C VAL A 63 11.19 -7.50 8.17
N ILE A 64 12.48 -7.27 8.33
CA ILE A 64 13.15 -6.03 7.90
C ILE A 64 13.24 -5.98 6.37
N ILE A 65 12.78 -4.87 5.80
CA ILE A 65 12.73 -4.63 4.35
C ILE A 65 13.63 -3.48 3.89
N SER A 66 14.30 -2.78 4.82
CA SER A 66 15.31 -1.79 4.46
C SER A 66 16.37 -1.59 5.57
N PRO A 67 17.59 -1.13 5.20
CA PRO A 67 18.70 -1.02 6.14
C PRO A 67 18.46 -0.03 7.28
N ASP A 68 17.64 0.99 7.05
CA ASP A 68 17.21 1.99 8.02
C ASP A 68 16.11 1.51 8.98
N GLY A 69 15.83 0.19 8.99
CA GLY A 69 15.04 -0.47 10.02
C GLY A 69 13.55 -0.57 9.74
N PHE A 70 13.06 -0.24 8.54
CA PHE A 70 11.65 -0.49 8.24
C PHE A 70 11.39 -2.00 8.18
N ALA A 71 10.38 -2.45 8.91
CA ALA A 71 9.98 -3.85 8.97
C ALA A 71 8.47 -4.01 8.75
N LEU A 72 8.12 -5.04 7.99
CA LEU A 72 6.74 -5.49 7.80
C LEU A 72 6.33 -6.42 8.94
N THR A 73 5.08 -6.33 9.35
CA THR A 73 4.42 -7.25 10.28
C THR A 73 2.91 -7.22 10.03
N ASN A 74 2.13 -7.91 10.86
CA ASN A 74 0.68 -7.81 10.81
C ASN A 74 0.14 -6.65 11.63
N PHE A 75 -1.00 -6.11 11.22
CA PHE A 75 -1.70 -5.08 12.00
C PHE A 75 -2.10 -5.60 13.38
N HIS A 76 -2.63 -6.82 13.47
CA HIS A 76 -3.04 -7.38 14.76
C HIS A 76 -1.87 -7.61 15.74
N VAL A 77 -0.62 -7.67 15.25
CA VAL A 77 0.58 -7.77 16.10
C VAL A 77 0.92 -6.41 16.73
N VAL A 78 0.78 -5.32 15.98
CA VAL A 78 1.14 -3.98 16.45
C VAL A 78 0.02 -3.25 17.18
N ALA A 79 -1.25 -3.58 16.89
CA ALA A 79 -2.41 -2.89 17.47
C ALA A 79 -2.39 -2.87 19.01
N PRO A 80 -2.06 -3.98 19.72
CA PRO A 80 -1.93 -3.98 21.18
C PRO A 80 -0.72 -3.17 21.69
N CYS A 81 0.34 -3.03 20.89
CA CYS A 81 1.56 -2.31 21.29
C CYS A 81 1.36 -0.78 21.31
N GLY A 82 0.43 -0.27 20.50
CA GLY A 82 0.27 1.17 20.30
C GLY A 82 1.45 1.79 19.54
N ALA A 83 1.93 2.94 20.01
CA ALA A 83 2.95 3.71 19.29
C ALA A 83 4.37 3.13 19.40
N ALA A 84 4.67 2.40 20.48
CA ALA A 84 6.01 1.90 20.79
C ALA A 84 6.00 0.38 20.96
N MET A 85 7.10 -0.26 20.59
CA MET A 85 7.32 -1.70 20.79
C MET A 85 8.81 -2.00 20.95
N LYS A 86 9.12 -3.21 21.43
CA LYS A 86 10.47 -3.75 21.49
C LYS A 86 10.66 -4.78 20.39
N CYS A 87 11.80 -4.71 19.71
CA CYS A 87 12.16 -5.61 18.63
C CYS A 87 13.45 -6.36 18.94
N GLY A 88 13.37 -7.69 19.05
CA GLY A 88 14.53 -8.57 19.18
C GLY A 88 15.04 -9.03 17.81
N LEU A 89 16.37 -9.04 17.64
CA LEU A 89 17.05 -9.48 16.43
C LEU A 89 18.02 -10.63 16.75
N ASN A 90 18.34 -11.44 15.75
CA ASN A 90 19.22 -12.61 15.89
C ASN A 90 20.69 -12.28 16.23
N ASP A 91 21.03 -11.00 16.43
CA ASP A 91 22.26 -10.53 17.06
C ASP A 91 22.20 -10.56 18.60
N GLY A 92 21.07 -10.98 19.17
CA GLY A 92 20.80 -11.04 20.60
C GLY A 92 20.42 -9.69 21.21
N GLN A 93 20.22 -8.65 20.40
CA GLN A 93 19.94 -7.29 20.88
C GLN A 93 18.45 -6.94 20.80
N LEU A 94 18.03 -6.04 21.70
CA LEU A 94 16.72 -5.41 21.72
C LEU A 94 16.81 -3.97 21.21
N TYR A 95 15.88 -3.62 20.33
CA TYR A 95 15.76 -2.31 19.73
C TYR A 95 14.40 -1.70 20.08
N ASP A 96 14.36 -0.39 20.31
CA ASP A 96 13.11 0.35 20.30
C ASP A 96 12.57 0.41 18.87
N ALA A 97 11.26 0.29 18.72
CA ALA A 97 10.59 0.47 17.44
C ALA A 97 9.33 1.33 17.59
N VAL A 98 9.00 2.02 16.50
CA VAL A 98 7.85 2.91 16.40
C VAL A 98 6.94 2.45 15.25
N VAL A 99 5.63 2.58 15.45
CA VAL A 99 4.67 2.38 14.36
C VAL A 99 4.87 3.46 13.28
N VAL A 100 4.84 3.04 12.02
CA VAL A 100 4.94 3.94 10.86
C VAL A 100 3.54 4.10 10.26
N GLY A 101 3.03 3.06 9.63
CA GLY A 101 1.74 3.06 8.95
C GLY A 101 1.05 1.71 9.12
N VAL A 102 -0.28 1.71 9.00
CA VAL A 102 -1.09 0.49 9.16
C VAL A 102 -2.13 0.35 8.07
N ASP A 103 -2.33 -0.88 7.63
CA ASP A 103 -3.43 -1.36 6.80
C ASP A 103 -4.28 -2.31 7.67
N PRO A 104 -5.34 -1.79 8.30
CA PRO A 104 -6.16 -2.58 9.21
C PRO A 104 -6.93 -3.70 8.51
N VAL A 105 -7.40 -3.46 7.28
CA VAL A 105 -8.21 -4.44 6.55
C VAL A 105 -7.32 -5.56 6.02
N GLY A 106 -6.22 -5.23 5.35
CA GLY A 106 -5.27 -6.20 4.83
C GLY A 106 -4.41 -6.89 5.89
N ASP A 107 -4.54 -6.49 7.16
CA ASP A 107 -3.78 -6.98 8.31
C ASP A 107 -2.27 -6.81 8.14
N VAL A 108 -1.84 -5.64 7.66
CA VAL A 108 -0.42 -5.32 7.45
C VAL A 108 -0.07 -4.07 8.25
N ALA A 109 1.12 -4.07 8.85
CA ALA A 109 1.71 -2.88 9.44
C ALA A 109 3.16 -2.70 9.02
N LEU A 110 3.58 -1.44 9.03
CA LEU A 110 4.97 -1.05 8.88
C LEU A 110 5.44 -0.41 10.17
N ILE A 111 6.55 -0.89 10.69
CA ILE A 111 7.24 -0.35 11.87
C ILE A 111 8.65 0.08 11.48
N GLN A 112 9.31 0.89 12.30
CA GLN A 112 10.72 1.21 12.14
C GLN A 112 11.48 0.90 13.43
N LEU A 113 12.47 0.00 13.34
CA LEU A 113 13.46 -0.23 14.37
C LEU A 113 14.44 0.96 14.44
N LEU A 114 14.82 1.35 15.65
CA LEU A 114 15.63 2.52 15.93
C LEU A 114 16.99 2.12 16.50
N GLY A 115 18.01 2.96 16.26
CA GLY A 115 19.33 2.84 16.88
C GLY A 115 20.49 2.56 15.92
N ARG A 116 20.22 2.20 14.66
CA ARG A 116 21.22 2.01 13.59
C ARG A 116 20.57 2.08 12.20
N ASP A 117 21.38 2.04 11.14
CA ASP A 117 20.98 2.22 9.75
C ASP A 117 21.55 1.16 8.77
N ASP A 118 22.07 0.07 9.33
CA ASP A 118 22.67 -1.06 8.62
C ASP A 118 22.05 -2.40 9.06
N PHE A 119 20.73 -2.40 9.32
CA PHE A 119 20.00 -3.61 9.66
C PHE A 119 20.03 -4.65 8.51
N PRO A 120 20.02 -5.96 8.82
CA PRO A 120 19.92 -7.00 7.80
C PRO A 120 18.55 -6.95 7.10
N VAL A 121 18.54 -7.11 5.77
CA VAL A 121 17.34 -6.89 4.94
C VAL A 121 16.95 -8.14 4.19
N ALA A 122 15.65 -8.44 4.18
CA ALA A 122 15.07 -9.48 3.33
C ALA A 122 14.96 -9.00 1.87
N GLU A 123 15.38 -9.86 0.94
CA GLU A 123 15.13 -9.64 -0.49
C GLU A 123 13.65 -9.89 -0.79
N LEU A 124 12.94 -8.91 -1.37
CA LEU A 124 11.54 -9.08 -1.74
C LEU A 124 11.42 -9.96 -3.00
N GLY A 125 10.66 -11.06 -2.88
CA GLY A 125 10.34 -11.97 -3.98
C GLY A 125 9.19 -11.47 -4.87
N ASP A 126 8.70 -12.34 -5.73
CA ASP A 126 7.53 -12.08 -6.60
C ASP A 126 6.49 -13.18 -6.34
N SER A 127 5.43 -12.85 -5.60
CA SER A 127 4.38 -13.81 -5.23
C SER A 127 3.51 -14.23 -6.42
N ASP A 128 3.45 -13.45 -7.51
CA ASP A 128 2.68 -13.82 -8.70
C ASP A 128 3.41 -14.91 -9.53
N GLN A 129 4.68 -15.19 -9.25
CA GLN A 129 5.45 -16.27 -9.86
C GLN A 129 5.47 -17.57 -9.05
N VAL A 130 4.95 -17.53 -7.82
CA VAL A 130 4.91 -18.68 -6.92
C VAL A 130 3.92 -19.73 -7.43
N LYS A 131 4.28 -21.01 -7.32
CA LYS A 131 3.46 -22.14 -7.78
C LYS A 131 3.22 -23.12 -6.65
N VAL A 132 2.09 -23.82 -6.75
CA VAL A 132 1.81 -24.98 -5.89
C VAL A 132 2.95 -26.00 -6.05
N GLY A 133 3.49 -26.48 -4.94
CA GLY A 133 4.63 -27.40 -4.87
C GLY A 133 6.00 -26.72 -4.66
N ASP A 134 6.09 -25.39 -4.80
CA ASP A 134 7.33 -24.67 -4.46
C ASP A 134 7.64 -24.82 -2.96
N TRP A 135 8.91 -24.96 -2.60
CA TRP A 135 9.33 -24.99 -1.19
C TRP A 135 9.09 -23.63 -0.54
N ALA A 136 8.62 -23.69 0.71
CA ALA A 136 8.35 -22.52 1.53
C ALA A 136 8.96 -22.68 2.93
N PHE A 137 9.48 -21.58 3.46
CA PHE A 137 10.10 -21.54 4.79
C PHE A 137 9.48 -20.41 5.60
N THR A 138 8.81 -20.77 6.69
CA THR A 138 8.28 -19.84 7.67
C THR A 138 9.40 -19.48 8.63
N ALA A 139 9.65 -18.19 8.85
CA ALA A 139 10.58 -17.70 9.86
C ALA A 139 9.88 -16.69 10.78
N GLY A 140 10.05 -16.88 12.08
CA GLY A 140 9.53 -15.99 13.11
C GLY A 140 10.11 -16.37 14.48
N ASN A 141 9.92 -15.53 15.49
CA ASN A 141 10.25 -15.89 16.87
C ASN A 141 8.96 -15.91 17.70
N PRO A 142 8.19 -17.01 17.61
CA PRO A 142 6.93 -17.09 18.30
C PRO A 142 7.16 -17.05 19.80
N PHE A 143 6.37 -16.25 20.54
CA PHE A 143 6.31 -16.25 22.00
C PHE A 143 7.65 -16.11 22.75
N LEU A 144 8.69 -15.56 22.10
CA LEU A 144 10.05 -15.58 22.64
C LEU A 144 10.54 -17.00 23.00
N LEU A 145 10.14 -18.02 22.22
CA LEU A 145 10.65 -19.39 22.39
C LEU A 145 12.20 -19.43 22.36
N ALA A 146 12.81 -18.47 21.67
CA ALA A 146 14.23 -18.22 21.69
C ALA A 146 14.53 -16.92 22.45
N ASP A 147 15.04 -17.05 23.68
CA ASP A 147 15.49 -15.94 24.53
C ASP A 147 16.69 -15.16 23.92
N ASP A 148 17.39 -15.77 22.98
CA ASP A 148 18.50 -15.18 22.22
C ASP A 148 18.06 -14.58 20.87
N PHE A 149 16.74 -14.55 20.64
CA PHE A 149 16.07 -14.03 19.45
C PHE A 149 16.43 -14.71 18.12
N HIS A 150 17.02 -15.91 18.14
CA HIS A 150 17.12 -16.71 16.91
C HIS A 150 15.72 -17.15 16.46
N PRO A 151 15.33 -16.93 15.19
CA PRO A 151 14.00 -17.29 14.73
C PRO A 151 13.84 -18.81 14.64
N SER A 152 12.66 -19.28 15.01
CA SER A 152 12.16 -20.61 14.66
C SER A 152 11.89 -20.71 13.17
N ILE A 153 12.28 -21.83 12.56
CA ILE A 153 12.10 -22.10 11.14
C ILE A 153 11.22 -23.32 10.95
N SER A 154 10.13 -23.17 10.20
CA SER A 154 9.31 -24.28 9.72
C SER A 154 9.46 -24.42 8.21
N TRP A 155 9.56 -25.64 7.71
CA TRP A 155 9.65 -25.94 6.28
C TRP A 155 8.38 -26.65 5.80
N GLY A 156 7.97 -26.32 4.59
CA GLY A 156 6.89 -26.98 3.86
C GLY A 156 6.92 -26.60 2.38
N MET A 157 5.75 -26.61 1.77
CA MET A 157 5.51 -26.21 0.39
C MET A 157 4.30 -25.27 0.28
N ILE A 158 4.20 -24.65 -0.88
CA ILE A 158 3.01 -23.90 -1.27
C ILE A 158 1.91 -24.89 -1.66
N SER A 159 0.80 -24.86 -0.93
CA SER A 159 -0.38 -25.70 -1.12
C SER A 159 -1.45 -25.03 -1.97
N GLY A 160 -1.38 -23.70 -2.13
CA GLY A 160 -2.32 -22.92 -2.91
C GLY A 160 -1.86 -21.48 -3.12
N VAL A 161 -2.29 -20.87 -4.22
CA VAL A 161 -2.04 -19.46 -4.55
C VAL A 161 -3.35 -18.74 -4.79
N HIS A 162 -3.35 -17.41 -4.67
CA HIS A 162 -4.53 -16.56 -4.85
C HIS A 162 -5.74 -17.02 -4.04
N ARG A 163 -5.50 -17.41 -2.78
CA ARG A 163 -6.56 -17.76 -1.84
C ARG A 163 -7.14 -16.50 -1.23
N TYR A 164 -8.45 -16.51 -1.12
CA TYR A 164 -9.21 -15.49 -0.41
C TYR A 164 -9.56 -16.01 0.98
N GLN A 165 -9.32 -15.21 2.02
CA GLN A 165 -9.79 -15.49 3.38
C GLN A 165 -10.70 -14.35 3.83
N TYR A 166 -11.99 -14.66 3.95
CA TYR A 166 -13.00 -13.71 4.34
C TYR A 166 -12.80 -13.19 5.78
N PRO A 167 -13.36 -12.02 6.10
CA PRO A 167 -13.19 -11.39 7.41
C PRO A 167 -14.08 -12.02 8.49
N ALA A 168 -13.77 -13.24 8.92
CA ALA A 168 -14.59 -14.13 9.77
C ALA A 168 -15.00 -13.57 11.16
N GLY A 169 -15.84 -12.53 11.20
CA GLY A 169 -16.26 -11.81 12.40
C GLY A 169 -15.30 -10.69 12.84
N THR A 170 -14.28 -10.37 12.04
CA THR A 170 -13.26 -9.34 12.29
C THR A 170 -13.25 -8.31 11.15
N LEU A 171 -12.45 -7.25 11.26
CA LEU A 171 -12.14 -6.36 10.13
C LEU A 171 -11.14 -6.99 9.14
N LEU A 172 -10.29 -7.90 9.63
CA LEU A 172 -9.15 -8.43 8.88
C LEU A 172 -9.59 -9.30 7.70
N GLU A 173 -9.14 -9.02 6.49
CA GLU A 173 -9.45 -9.73 5.24
C GLU A 173 -8.17 -10.00 4.45
N TYR A 174 -7.93 -11.27 4.09
CA TYR A 174 -6.77 -11.60 3.23
C TYR A 174 -7.28 -11.78 1.81
N ALA A 175 -7.26 -10.68 1.06
CA ALA A 175 -7.76 -10.65 -0.32
C ALA A 175 -7.03 -11.66 -1.23
N ASP A 176 -5.69 -11.67 -1.15
CA ASP A 176 -4.79 -12.57 -1.86
C ASP A 176 -3.72 -13.12 -0.90
N CYS A 177 -3.80 -14.43 -0.62
CA CYS A 177 -2.81 -15.12 0.20
C CYS A 177 -2.28 -16.40 -0.44
N LEU A 178 -1.04 -16.71 -0.07
CA LEU A 178 -0.39 -17.99 -0.30
C LEU A 178 -0.81 -18.95 0.81
N GLN A 179 -1.27 -20.13 0.42
CA GLN A 179 -1.56 -21.23 1.34
C GLN A 179 -0.34 -22.15 1.40
N THR A 180 0.06 -22.57 2.60
CA THR A 180 1.22 -23.44 2.82
C THR A 180 0.94 -24.49 3.88
N ASP A 181 1.66 -25.62 3.82
CA ASP A 181 1.72 -26.61 4.90
C ASP A 181 2.91 -26.40 5.85
N ALA A 182 3.79 -25.42 5.57
CA ALA A 182 4.79 -24.97 6.53
C ALA A 182 4.07 -24.45 7.78
N ALA A 183 4.47 -24.93 8.96
CA ALA A 183 3.75 -24.64 10.20
C ALA A 183 3.72 -23.12 10.51
N ILE A 184 2.52 -22.55 10.50
CA ILE A 184 2.19 -21.20 10.96
C ILE A 184 1.38 -21.34 12.25
N ASN A 185 2.01 -21.02 13.38
CA ASN A 185 1.40 -21.03 14.71
C ASN A 185 1.36 -19.59 15.25
N PRO A 186 0.57 -19.31 16.30
CA PRO A 186 0.62 -17.99 16.91
C PRO A 186 2.05 -17.63 17.33
N GLY A 187 2.41 -16.36 17.17
CA GLY A 187 3.78 -15.86 17.32
C GLY A 187 4.63 -15.88 16.03
N ASN A 188 4.32 -16.72 15.03
CA ASN A 188 4.90 -16.60 13.68
C ASN A 188 4.17 -15.54 12.83
N SER A 189 2.97 -15.12 13.26
CA SER A 189 2.21 -14.04 12.61
C SER A 189 3.05 -12.77 12.53
N GLY A 190 3.00 -12.12 11.37
CA GLY A 190 3.84 -10.99 10.98
C GLY A 190 5.24 -11.40 10.47
N GLY A 191 5.65 -12.65 10.68
CA GLY A 191 6.93 -13.19 10.23
C GLY A 191 6.96 -13.51 8.73
N ALA A 192 8.13 -13.93 8.26
CA ALA A 192 8.39 -14.16 6.84
C ALA A 192 7.88 -15.53 6.36
N LEU A 193 7.34 -15.55 5.15
CA LEU A 193 7.32 -16.74 4.29
C LEU A 193 8.35 -16.55 3.18
N PHE A 194 9.41 -17.35 3.18
CA PHE A 194 10.49 -17.32 2.19
C PHE A 194 10.36 -18.43 1.15
N ASP A 195 10.77 -18.14 -0.08
CA ASP A 195 10.96 -19.17 -1.10
C ASP A 195 12.30 -19.92 -0.94
N ALA A 196 12.56 -20.91 -1.80
CA ALA A 196 13.80 -21.69 -1.81
C ALA A 196 15.10 -20.87 -2.03
N LYS A 197 14.99 -19.62 -2.48
CA LYS A 197 16.13 -18.69 -2.66
C LYS A 197 16.29 -17.73 -1.48
N GLY A 198 15.40 -17.80 -0.49
CA GLY A 198 15.38 -16.91 0.67
C GLY A 198 14.74 -15.55 0.37
N ARG A 199 13.94 -15.44 -0.69
CA ARG A 199 13.22 -14.21 -1.03
C ARG A 199 11.87 -14.20 -0.32
N LEU A 200 11.49 -13.07 0.25
CA LEU A 200 10.22 -12.89 0.96
C LEU A 200 9.06 -12.93 -0.04
N ILE A 201 8.22 -13.96 0.04
CA ILE A 201 7.06 -14.16 -0.84
C ILE A 201 5.72 -13.88 -0.14
N GLY A 202 5.71 -13.80 1.19
CA GLY A 202 4.54 -13.35 1.93
C GLY A 202 4.82 -13.09 3.42
N ILE A 203 3.83 -12.53 4.10
CA ILE A 203 3.83 -12.31 5.55
C ILE A 203 2.84 -13.27 6.20
N ASN A 204 3.31 -14.13 7.09
CA ASN A 204 2.47 -15.13 7.77
C ASN A 204 1.39 -14.44 8.58
N GLY A 205 0.13 -14.90 8.49
CA GLY A 205 -0.96 -14.23 9.22
C GLY A 205 -1.93 -15.18 9.92
N ARG A 206 -2.41 -16.24 9.23
CA ARG A 206 -3.42 -17.16 9.77
C ARG A 206 -2.98 -18.61 9.72
N GLY A 207 -3.29 -19.37 10.75
CA GLY A 207 -3.26 -20.82 10.76
C GLY A 207 -4.67 -21.40 10.85
N SER A 208 -4.88 -22.58 10.29
CA SER A 208 -6.08 -23.37 10.55
C SER A 208 -5.84 -24.26 11.77
N PHE A 209 -6.73 -24.18 12.76
CA PHE A 209 -6.58 -24.89 14.02
C PHE A 209 -7.82 -25.73 14.34
N GLU A 210 -7.63 -26.89 14.95
CA GLU A 210 -8.74 -27.67 15.49
C GLU A 210 -9.38 -26.98 16.70
N LYS A 211 -10.70 -26.79 16.68
CA LYS A 211 -11.45 -26.00 17.68
C LYS A 211 -11.27 -26.42 19.14
N ARG A 212 -10.98 -27.69 19.41
CA ARG A 212 -10.89 -28.23 20.79
C ARG A 212 -9.47 -28.35 21.33
N GLY A 213 -8.45 -28.17 20.49
CA GLY A 213 -7.05 -28.39 20.90
C GLY A 213 -6.05 -27.35 20.39
N ARG A 214 -6.49 -26.37 19.59
CA ARG A 214 -5.60 -25.39 18.91
C ARG A 214 -4.41 -26.04 18.18
N VAL A 215 -4.59 -27.29 17.74
CA VAL A 215 -3.58 -28.02 16.97
C VAL A 215 -3.62 -27.51 15.54
N ASN A 216 -2.46 -27.11 15.02
CA ASN A 216 -2.30 -26.75 13.61
C ASN A 216 -2.66 -27.96 12.74
N VAL A 217 -3.60 -27.81 11.81
CA VAL A 217 -4.06 -28.90 10.94
C VAL A 217 -3.30 -29.00 9.61
N GLY A 218 -2.15 -28.32 9.51
CA GLY A 218 -1.28 -28.32 8.32
C GLY A 218 -1.70 -27.33 7.23
N VAL A 219 -2.41 -26.26 7.59
CA VAL A 219 -2.85 -25.23 6.64
C VAL A 219 -2.62 -23.84 7.22
N GLY A 220 -1.63 -23.14 6.69
CA GLY A 220 -1.33 -21.74 6.99
C GLY A 220 -1.57 -20.83 5.79
N TYR A 221 -1.75 -19.54 6.06
CA TYR A 221 -1.94 -18.48 5.08
C TYR A 221 -0.99 -17.31 5.33
N ALA A 222 -0.30 -16.89 4.27
CA ALA A 222 0.55 -15.72 4.25
C ALA A 222 0.06 -14.70 3.22
N ILE A 223 -0.04 -13.43 3.61
CA ILE A 223 -0.44 -12.33 2.73
C ILE A 223 0.62 -12.18 1.64
N SER A 224 0.20 -12.20 0.38
CA SER A 224 1.10 -12.21 -0.78
C SER A 224 1.97 -10.94 -0.84
N ILE A 225 3.29 -11.08 -1.03
CA ILE A 225 4.21 -9.92 -0.97
C ILE A 225 3.89 -8.85 -2.02
N ASN A 226 3.39 -9.23 -3.21
CA ASN A 226 3.05 -8.25 -4.25
C ASN A 226 1.81 -7.41 -3.89
N GLN A 227 0.87 -7.94 -3.10
CA GLN A 227 -0.19 -7.12 -2.51
C GLN A 227 0.45 -6.07 -1.59
N ILE A 228 1.28 -6.51 -0.64
CA ILE A 228 1.92 -5.62 0.34
C ILE A 228 2.75 -4.51 -0.35
N LYS A 229 3.52 -4.84 -1.40
CA LYS A 229 4.31 -3.88 -2.17
C LYS A 229 3.50 -2.67 -2.66
N ARG A 230 2.23 -2.84 -3.01
CA ARG A 230 1.35 -1.73 -3.45
C ARG A 230 1.01 -0.77 -2.30
N PHE A 231 1.02 -1.27 -1.06
CA PHE A 231 0.72 -0.48 0.14
C PHE A 231 1.97 0.12 0.79
N VAL A 232 3.18 -0.42 0.55
CA VAL A 232 4.41 0.03 1.24
C VAL A 232 4.62 1.55 1.19
N SER A 233 4.43 2.21 0.05
CA SER A 233 4.60 3.67 -0.05
C SER A 233 3.57 4.44 0.78
N HIS A 234 2.33 3.93 0.87
CA HIS A 234 1.26 4.52 1.67
C HIS A 234 1.48 4.25 3.17
N LEU A 235 2.02 3.08 3.53
CA LEU A 235 2.40 2.80 4.91
C LEU A 235 3.58 3.69 5.35
N LYS A 236 4.58 3.88 4.48
CA LYS A 236 5.72 4.78 4.71
C LYS A 236 5.32 6.25 4.87
N SER A 237 4.13 6.64 4.38
CA SER A 237 3.62 8.00 4.58
C SER A 237 3.00 8.21 5.96
N GLY A 238 3.03 7.22 6.85
CA GLY A 238 2.55 7.38 8.22
C GLY A 238 1.04 7.15 8.40
N ARG A 239 0.34 6.78 7.32
CA ARG A 239 -1.12 6.80 7.23
C ARG A 239 -1.75 5.51 7.77
N ILE A 240 -3.02 5.64 8.15
CA ILE A 240 -3.95 4.51 8.18
C ILE A 240 -4.48 4.37 6.76
N VAL A 241 -4.13 3.27 6.09
CA VAL A 241 -4.42 3.06 4.67
C VAL A 241 -5.69 2.23 4.50
N ASP A 242 -6.38 2.46 3.39
CA ASP A 242 -7.63 1.77 3.05
C ASP A 242 -7.52 1.10 1.68
N HIS A 243 -8.32 0.06 1.49
CA HIS A 243 -8.41 -0.69 0.25
C HIS A 243 -9.33 -0.01 -0.76
N ALA A 244 -9.16 -0.40 -2.03
CA ALA A 244 -10.00 0.06 -3.13
C ALA A 244 -11.42 -0.53 -3.12
N SER A 245 -12.36 0.23 -3.71
CA SER A 245 -13.69 -0.22 -4.11
C SER A 245 -13.96 0.10 -5.59
N LEU A 246 -15.10 -0.34 -6.15
CA LEU A 246 -15.41 -0.21 -7.59
C LEU A 246 -16.69 0.59 -7.90
N GLY A 247 -17.55 0.82 -6.91
CA GLY A 247 -18.86 1.43 -7.14
C GLY A 247 -19.81 0.58 -7.99
N PHE A 248 -19.53 -0.72 -8.16
CA PHE A 248 -20.41 -1.70 -8.79
C PHE A 248 -20.23 -3.08 -8.13
N THR A 249 -21.23 -3.94 -8.30
CA THR A 249 -21.22 -5.34 -7.83
C THR A 249 -21.36 -6.28 -9.02
N VAL A 250 -21.00 -7.55 -8.82
CA VAL A 250 -21.07 -8.58 -9.86
C VAL A 250 -21.63 -9.90 -9.33
N SER A 251 -22.30 -10.65 -10.21
CA SER A 251 -22.64 -12.05 -9.99
C SER A 251 -21.82 -12.95 -10.91
N THR A 252 -21.72 -14.22 -10.52
CA THR A 252 -21.19 -15.29 -11.39
C THR A 252 -22.37 -16.06 -11.96
N GLU A 253 -22.57 -15.99 -13.27
CA GLU A 253 -23.56 -16.76 -14.00
C GLU A 253 -22.99 -18.12 -14.46
N GLU A 254 -23.77 -18.87 -15.24
CA GLU A 254 -23.36 -20.12 -15.87
C GLU A 254 -22.05 -19.97 -16.65
N LEU A 255 -21.27 -21.04 -16.70
CA LEU A 255 -19.98 -21.12 -17.41
C LEU A 255 -18.91 -20.09 -16.94
N GLY A 256 -19.08 -19.48 -15.76
CA GLY A 256 -18.10 -18.55 -15.19
C GLY A 256 -18.15 -17.15 -15.79
N ARG A 257 -19.28 -16.76 -16.39
CA ARG A 257 -19.51 -15.39 -16.85
C ARG A 257 -19.73 -14.48 -15.63
N VAL A 258 -18.86 -13.50 -15.44
CA VAL A 258 -18.99 -12.51 -14.35
C VAL A 258 -19.65 -11.26 -14.89
N VAL A 259 -20.82 -10.90 -14.37
CA VAL A 259 -21.65 -9.81 -14.92
C VAL A 259 -21.90 -8.72 -13.89
N VAL A 260 -22.02 -7.47 -14.35
CA VAL A 260 -22.39 -6.34 -13.50
C VAL A 260 -23.85 -6.44 -13.06
N ASP A 261 -24.07 -6.53 -11.75
CA ASP A 261 -25.40 -6.65 -11.13
C ASP A 261 -25.98 -5.29 -10.72
N GLU A 262 -25.15 -4.45 -10.12
CA GLU A 262 -25.51 -3.09 -9.72
C GLU A 262 -24.34 -2.17 -10.02
N ILE A 263 -24.62 -0.92 -10.40
CA ILE A 263 -23.61 0.09 -10.65
C ILE A 263 -24.11 1.45 -10.17
N LEU A 264 -23.27 2.18 -9.46
CA LEU A 264 -23.56 3.54 -9.03
C LEU A 264 -23.32 4.50 -10.18
N ASP A 265 -24.31 5.34 -10.50
CA ASP A 265 -24.21 6.33 -11.59
C ASP A 265 -23.11 7.39 -11.34
N THR A 266 -22.74 7.60 -10.06
CA THR A 266 -21.66 8.49 -9.63
C THR A 266 -20.26 7.83 -9.66
N SER A 267 -20.17 6.54 -9.98
CA SER A 267 -18.88 5.81 -10.02
C SER A 267 -18.06 6.15 -11.25
N ASP A 268 -16.73 6.02 -11.14
CA ASP A 268 -15.82 6.13 -12.28
C ASP A 268 -16.14 5.09 -13.34
N ALA A 269 -16.45 3.85 -12.93
CA ALA A 269 -16.85 2.78 -13.83
C ALA A 269 -18.02 3.17 -14.73
N PHE A 270 -19.05 3.83 -14.17
CA PHE A 270 -20.18 4.31 -14.96
C PHE A 270 -19.77 5.42 -15.93
N ARG A 271 -18.94 6.39 -15.49
CA ARG A 271 -18.41 7.45 -16.37
C ARG A 271 -17.59 6.90 -17.53
N ARG A 272 -16.81 5.83 -17.30
CA ARG A 272 -16.03 5.12 -18.33
C ARG A 272 -16.87 4.24 -19.26
N GLY A 273 -18.18 4.14 -19.02
CA GLY A 273 -19.11 3.49 -19.94
C GLY A 273 -19.56 2.09 -19.54
N LEU A 274 -19.12 1.56 -18.39
CA LEU A 274 -19.62 0.29 -17.85
C LEU A 274 -21.10 0.40 -17.49
N ARG A 275 -21.89 -0.63 -17.75
CA ARG A 275 -23.34 -0.65 -17.49
C ARG A 275 -23.76 -2.00 -16.90
N TYR A 276 -24.95 -2.02 -16.32
CA TYR A 276 -25.64 -3.24 -15.90
C TYR A 276 -25.63 -4.31 -17.01
N GLY A 277 -25.34 -5.55 -16.64
CA GLY A 277 -25.31 -6.70 -17.55
C GLY A 277 -24.03 -6.86 -18.39
N ASP A 278 -23.11 -5.90 -18.33
CA ASP A 278 -21.79 -6.05 -18.95
C ASP A 278 -21.03 -7.21 -18.30
N GLN A 279 -20.32 -7.98 -19.12
CA GLN A 279 -19.45 -9.04 -18.62
C GLN A 279 -18.07 -8.47 -18.29
N ILE A 280 -17.60 -8.65 -17.05
CA ILE A 280 -16.20 -8.41 -16.70
C ILE A 280 -15.34 -9.57 -17.22
N VAL A 281 -14.27 -9.23 -17.94
CA VAL A 281 -13.36 -10.21 -18.57
C VAL A 281 -11.99 -10.18 -17.91
N ASN A 282 -11.43 -8.99 -17.72
CA ASN A 282 -10.13 -8.80 -17.10
C ASN A 282 -10.17 -7.61 -16.15
N PHE A 283 -9.53 -7.74 -14.99
CA PHE A 283 -9.33 -6.66 -14.05
C PHE A 283 -7.86 -6.62 -13.63
N ALA A 284 -7.22 -5.47 -13.88
CA ALA A 284 -5.82 -5.22 -13.53
C ALA A 284 -4.84 -6.31 -14.02
N GLY A 285 -5.08 -6.85 -15.23
CA GLY A 285 -4.28 -7.90 -15.85
C GLY A 285 -4.70 -9.33 -15.47
N ARG A 286 -5.61 -9.52 -14.50
CA ARG A 286 -6.10 -10.84 -14.07
C ARG A 286 -7.39 -11.21 -14.80
N GLU A 287 -7.45 -12.41 -15.36
CA GLU A 287 -8.69 -12.94 -15.96
C GLU A 287 -9.74 -13.21 -14.86
N ILE A 288 -10.95 -12.73 -15.06
CA ILE A 288 -12.02 -12.79 -14.06
C ILE A 288 -13.09 -13.79 -14.51
N ARG A 289 -13.19 -14.91 -13.79
CA ARG A 289 -14.18 -15.98 -14.04
C ARG A 289 -15.16 -16.20 -12.90
N THR A 290 -14.96 -15.54 -11.76
CA THR A 290 -15.89 -15.56 -10.62
C THR A 290 -15.91 -14.19 -9.94
N ALA A 291 -17.02 -13.88 -9.27
CA ALA A 291 -17.15 -12.70 -8.42
C ALA A 291 -16.07 -12.68 -7.33
N ASN A 292 -15.76 -13.86 -6.78
CA ASN A 292 -14.68 -13.99 -5.79
C ASN A 292 -13.30 -13.66 -6.38
N ALA A 293 -13.03 -14.02 -7.65
CA ALA A 293 -11.78 -13.64 -8.32
C ALA A 293 -11.67 -12.12 -8.49
N LEU A 294 -12.78 -11.44 -8.83
CA LEU A 294 -12.80 -9.98 -8.86
C LEU A 294 -12.55 -9.39 -7.47
N LYS A 295 -13.21 -9.91 -6.43
CA LYS A 295 -13.01 -9.46 -5.04
C LYS A 295 -11.56 -9.64 -4.57
N THR A 296 -10.97 -10.81 -4.82
CA THR A 296 -9.56 -11.09 -4.54
C THR A 296 -8.66 -10.10 -5.25
N ALA A 297 -8.87 -9.84 -6.54
CA ALA A 297 -8.03 -8.92 -7.28
C ALA A 297 -8.18 -7.48 -6.77
N LEU A 298 -9.41 -6.98 -6.60
CA LEU A 298 -9.72 -5.65 -6.09
C LEU A 298 -9.11 -5.40 -4.71
N GLY A 299 -9.29 -6.35 -3.79
CA GLY A 299 -8.79 -6.24 -2.42
C GLY A 299 -7.26 -6.20 -2.32
N THR A 300 -6.53 -6.34 -3.42
CA THR A 300 -5.07 -6.16 -3.43
C THR A 300 -4.59 -4.75 -3.79
N TYR A 301 -5.50 -3.82 -4.05
CA TYR A 301 -5.17 -2.44 -4.45
C TYR A 301 -5.53 -1.43 -3.36
N PRO A 302 -4.67 -0.43 -3.12
CA PRO A 302 -5.02 0.73 -2.31
C PRO A 302 -6.00 1.63 -3.07
N ARG A 303 -6.71 2.48 -2.32
CA ARG A 303 -7.52 3.56 -2.91
C ARG A 303 -6.70 4.50 -3.80
N ASP A 304 -7.39 5.23 -4.67
CA ASP A 304 -6.87 6.25 -5.59
C ASP A 304 -5.99 5.74 -6.73
N TRP A 305 -5.74 4.43 -6.81
CA TRP A 305 -5.03 3.82 -7.93
C TRP A 305 -5.89 3.73 -9.18
N SER A 306 -5.26 3.94 -10.34
CA SER A 306 -5.86 3.65 -11.64
C SER A 306 -5.47 2.26 -12.12
N VAL A 307 -6.46 1.48 -12.57
CA VAL A 307 -6.23 0.12 -13.08
C VAL A 307 -7.00 -0.16 -14.37
N PRO A 308 -6.45 -0.99 -15.29
CA PRO A 308 -7.17 -1.36 -16.50
C PRO A 308 -8.31 -2.34 -16.19
N LEU A 309 -9.46 -2.11 -16.82
CA LEU A 309 -10.61 -3.02 -16.84
C LEU A 309 -10.95 -3.36 -18.31
N GLU A 310 -11.12 -4.65 -18.59
CA GLU A 310 -11.73 -5.13 -19.83
C GLU A 310 -13.13 -5.68 -19.52
N PHE A 311 -14.13 -5.17 -20.24
CA PHE A 311 -15.49 -5.68 -20.19
C PHE A 311 -16.05 -5.96 -21.59
N ARG A 312 -17.11 -6.76 -21.66
CA ARG A 312 -17.76 -7.16 -22.90
C ARG A 312 -19.25 -6.82 -22.89
N ARG A 313 -19.71 -6.17 -23.95
CA ARG A 313 -21.12 -5.86 -24.24
C ARG A 313 -21.45 -6.26 -25.67
N ASP A 314 -22.53 -7.02 -25.86
CA ASP A 314 -23.00 -7.45 -27.19
C ASP A 314 -21.90 -8.08 -28.06
N GLY A 315 -21.02 -8.87 -27.44
CA GLY A 315 -19.89 -9.54 -28.10
C GLY A 315 -18.67 -8.66 -28.41
N LYS A 316 -18.70 -7.36 -28.08
CA LYS A 316 -17.56 -6.44 -28.27
C LYS A 316 -16.82 -6.21 -26.95
N ASN A 317 -15.49 -6.22 -27.00
CA ASN A 317 -14.65 -5.90 -25.86
C ASN A 317 -14.41 -4.38 -25.79
N TYR A 318 -14.40 -3.86 -24.56
CA TYR A 318 -14.14 -2.48 -24.21
C TYR A 318 -13.01 -2.46 -23.18
N PHE A 319 -12.09 -1.51 -23.34
CA PHE A 319 -10.94 -1.34 -22.46
C PHE A 319 -10.99 0.06 -21.87
N VAL A 320 -11.00 0.14 -20.54
CA VAL A 320 -11.06 1.41 -19.80
C VAL A 320 -10.05 1.40 -18.67
N GLU A 321 -9.62 2.59 -18.27
CA GLU A 321 -8.84 2.79 -17.06
C GLU A 321 -9.77 3.30 -15.97
N LEU A 322 -9.81 2.61 -14.83
CA LEU A 322 -10.67 2.91 -13.70
C LEU A 322 -9.87 3.49 -12.56
N GLN A 323 -10.25 4.69 -12.09
CA GLN A 323 -9.78 5.20 -10.80
C GLN A 323 -10.58 4.54 -9.67
N LEU A 324 -9.88 3.93 -8.72
CA LEU A 324 -10.47 3.17 -7.63
C LEU A 324 -10.78 4.07 -6.42
N PRO A 325 -12.06 4.28 -6.03
CA PRO A 325 -12.38 4.94 -4.75
C PRO A 325 -11.95 4.10 -3.53
N GLY A 326 -11.96 4.71 -2.34
CA GLY A 326 -11.78 3.97 -1.09
C GLY A 326 -12.97 3.07 -0.75
N LEU A 327 -12.74 2.03 0.04
CA LEU A 327 -13.79 1.16 0.57
C LEU A 327 -14.56 1.84 1.71
N HIS A 328 -13.87 2.66 2.49
CA HIS A 328 -14.38 3.37 3.64
C HIS A 328 -14.09 4.87 3.52
N ASP A 329 -14.99 5.67 4.10
CA ASP A 329 -14.62 7.03 4.48
C ASP A 329 -13.60 6.99 5.64
N PRO A 330 -12.63 7.93 5.74
CA PRO A 330 -11.63 7.93 6.80
C PRO A 330 -12.21 7.86 8.22
N ALA A 331 -13.35 8.49 8.49
CA ALA A 331 -13.98 8.41 9.81
C ALA A 331 -14.51 7.00 10.10
N GLN A 332 -15.15 6.37 9.10
CA GLN A 332 -15.67 5.01 9.22
C GLN A 332 -14.55 3.99 9.48
N LEU A 333 -13.40 4.14 8.80
CA LEU A 333 -12.25 3.26 9.00
C LEU A 333 -11.72 3.37 10.44
N VAL A 334 -11.59 4.58 10.97
CA VAL A 334 -11.17 4.80 12.36
C VAL A 334 -12.13 4.15 13.35
N ASP A 335 -13.44 4.27 13.12
CA ASP A 335 -14.45 3.65 13.99
C ASP A 335 -14.40 2.11 13.93
N LEU A 336 -14.12 1.54 12.75
CA LEU A 336 -13.95 0.08 12.58
C LEU A 336 -12.72 -0.44 13.33
N ILE A 337 -11.61 0.32 13.30
CA ILE A 337 -10.39 -0.02 14.05
C ILE A 337 -10.68 -0.04 15.56
N GLN A 338 -11.41 0.94 16.07
CA GLN A 338 -11.79 1.00 17.49
C GLN A 338 -12.63 -0.22 17.89
N LYS A 339 -13.65 -0.56 17.10
CA LYS A 339 -14.48 -1.76 17.33
C LYS A 339 -13.66 -3.06 17.28
N GLN A 340 -12.67 -3.13 16.39
CA GLN A 340 -11.78 -4.30 16.32
C GLN A 340 -10.92 -4.43 17.57
N ALA A 341 -10.50 -3.32 18.19
CA ALA A 341 -9.74 -3.32 19.44
C ALA A 341 -10.57 -3.75 20.66
N GLU A 342 -11.89 -3.62 20.60
CA GLU A 342 -12.82 -4.07 21.64
C GLU A 342 -13.13 -5.57 21.60
N LEU A 343 -12.80 -6.26 20.50
CA LEU A 343 -12.97 -7.71 20.40
C LEU A 343 -11.99 -8.41 21.37
N PRO A 344 -12.44 -9.46 22.10
CA PRO A 344 -11.56 -10.18 23.02
C PRO A 344 -10.34 -10.73 22.28
N SER A 345 -9.16 -10.40 22.78
CA SER A 345 -7.91 -10.98 22.29
C SER A 345 -7.93 -12.49 22.54
N GLU A 346 -7.44 -13.28 21.58
CA GLU A 346 -7.28 -14.71 21.84
C GLU A 346 -6.29 -14.88 23.00
N PRO A 347 -6.65 -15.62 24.07
CA PRO A 347 -5.76 -15.78 25.21
C PRO A 347 -4.49 -16.51 24.78
N PRO A 348 -3.33 -16.16 25.35
CA PRO A 348 -2.08 -16.83 25.07
C PRO A 348 -2.17 -18.32 25.37
N GLU A 349 -1.53 -19.12 24.52
CA GLU A 349 -1.54 -20.58 24.64
C GLU A 349 -0.81 -21.00 25.93
N GLY A 350 -1.53 -21.65 26.86
CA GLY A 350 -1.01 -22.03 28.18
C GLY A 350 -1.65 -21.31 29.38
N ALA A 351 -2.56 -20.35 29.17
CA ALA A 351 -3.39 -19.82 30.25
C ALA A 351 -4.30 -20.95 30.80
N PRO A 352 -4.34 -21.18 32.14
CA PRO A 352 -5.31 -22.13 32.70
C PRO A 352 -6.74 -21.68 32.32
N PRO A 353 -7.69 -22.62 32.12
CA PRO A 353 -9.07 -22.24 31.82
C PRO A 353 -9.58 -21.31 32.92
N GLU A 354 -10.09 -20.14 32.51
CA GLU A 354 -10.71 -19.20 33.43
C GLU A 354 -11.79 -19.94 34.21
N LYS A 355 -11.61 -20.02 35.53
CA LYS A 355 -12.70 -20.42 36.42
C LYS A 355 -13.72 -19.30 36.39
N GLU A 356 -14.98 -19.62 36.09
CA GLU A 356 -16.11 -18.73 36.32
C GLU A 356 -16.03 -18.24 37.78
N GLN A 357 -15.62 -16.99 37.98
CA GLN A 357 -15.66 -16.33 39.27
C GLN A 357 -17.09 -15.84 39.48
N GLU A 358 -17.77 -16.43 40.46
CA GLU A 358 -19.04 -15.91 40.98
C GLU A 358 -18.88 -14.47 41.46
N ASP A 359 -19.89 -13.65 41.13
CA ASP A 359 -20.02 -12.22 41.40
C ASP A 359 -19.54 -11.81 42.82
N ALA A 360 -18.32 -11.26 42.88
CA ALA A 360 -17.91 -10.40 43.99
C ALA A 360 -18.25 -8.95 43.64
N PRO A 361 -18.80 -8.15 44.57
CA PRO A 361 -19.11 -6.75 44.29
C PRO A 361 -17.84 -5.97 43.96
N LEU A 362 -17.88 -5.24 42.83
CA LEU A 362 -16.84 -4.33 42.39
C LEU A 362 -16.54 -3.30 43.50
N PRO A 363 -15.27 -3.04 43.85
CA PRO A 363 -14.95 -1.88 44.68
C PRO A 363 -15.28 -0.60 43.91
N ASP A 364 -15.80 0.41 44.63
CA ASP A 364 -15.94 1.77 44.11
C ASP A 364 -14.53 2.32 43.79
N ILE A 365 -14.20 2.41 42.50
CA ILE A 365 -12.98 3.06 42.01
C ILE A 365 -13.36 4.41 41.40
N HIS A 366 -13.79 5.35 42.25
CA HIS A 366 -13.70 6.77 41.93
C HIS A 366 -12.34 7.28 42.42
N ASP A 367 -11.28 7.07 41.64
CA ASP A 367 -10.20 8.04 41.37
C ASP A 367 -9.03 7.40 40.61
N SER A 368 -8.50 8.17 39.64
CA SER A 368 -7.31 7.95 38.80
C SER A 368 -7.38 6.82 37.77
N MET A 369 -7.78 7.17 36.54
CA MET A 369 -7.25 6.50 35.35
C MET A 369 -5.71 6.64 35.40
N PRO A 370 -4.92 5.56 35.24
CA PRO A 370 -3.47 5.70 35.15
C PRO A 370 -3.11 6.58 33.95
N ASP A 371 -2.13 7.47 34.13
CA ASP A 371 -1.58 8.26 33.03
C ASP A 371 -1.13 7.33 31.89
N LYS A 372 -1.39 7.73 30.63
CA LYS A 372 -0.89 7.02 29.44
C LYS A 372 0.63 6.86 29.61
N PRO A 373 1.20 5.65 29.52
CA PRO A 373 2.62 5.45 29.77
C PRO A 373 3.46 6.35 28.85
N GLU A 374 4.44 7.04 29.41
CA GLU A 374 5.32 7.92 28.65
C GLU A 374 6.11 7.10 27.61
N LEU A 375 6.11 7.58 26.36
CA LEU A 375 6.86 6.93 25.28
C LEU A 375 8.37 7.05 25.52
N PRO A 376 9.17 6.01 25.21
CA PRO A 376 10.62 6.11 25.22
C PRO A 376 11.10 7.29 24.37
N PHE A 377 12.16 7.98 24.81
CA PHE A 377 12.69 9.17 24.10
C PHE A 377 12.99 8.91 22.61
N ALA A 378 13.54 7.73 22.31
CA ALA A 378 13.83 7.32 20.93
C ALA A 378 12.55 7.32 20.06
N VAL A 379 11.42 6.89 20.64
CA VAL A 379 10.12 6.84 19.96
C VAL A 379 9.44 8.20 19.93
N SER A 380 9.43 8.94 21.05
CA SER A 380 8.75 10.24 21.12
C SER A 380 9.32 11.27 20.14
N SER A 381 10.60 11.18 19.80
CA SER A 381 11.23 12.02 18.77
C SER A 381 10.79 11.72 17.32
N ARG A 382 10.12 10.58 17.10
CA ARG A 382 9.67 10.07 15.80
C ARG A 382 8.19 9.69 15.78
N TYR A 383 7.40 10.23 16.70
CA TYR A 383 5.98 9.94 16.80
C TYR A 383 5.18 11.22 16.96
N GLU A 384 4.15 11.37 16.13
CA GLU A 384 3.20 12.48 16.21
C GLU A 384 1.78 11.95 16.02
N GLU A 385 0.93 12.13 17.04
CA GLU A 385 -0.46 11.65 17.04
C GLU A 385 -1.37 12.67 16.34
N VAL A 386 -1.88 12.31 15.16
CA VAL A 386 -2.86 13.10 14.41
C VAL A 386 -3.93 12.16 13.88
N ARG A 387 -5.20 12.56 13.97
CA ARG A 387 -6.33 11.75 13.49
C ARG A 387 -6.17 11.39 12.01
N GLY A 388 -6.40 10.12 11.67
CA GLY A 388 -6.24 9.59 10.31
C GLY A 388 -4.83 9.08 9.99
N TYR A 389 -3.87 9.24 10.91
CA TYR A 389 -2.51 8.73 10.79
C TYR A 389 -2.24 7.68 11.87
N ALA A 390 -1.44 6.68 11.51
CA ALA A 390 -0.82 5.82 12.50
C ALA A 390 0.34 6.57 13.17
N ASN A 391 1.07 7.38 12.39
CA ASN A 391 2.11 8.26 12.87
C ASN A 391 2.36 9.40 11.87
N TYR A 392 1.90 10.61 12.20
CA TYR A 392 1.96 11.75 11.29
C TYR A 392 3.38 12.29 11.07
N TRP A 393 4.32 11.96 11.97
CA TRP A 393 5.72 12.41 11.86
C TRP A 393 6.32 12.04 10.49
N TYR A 394 6.09 10.81 10.02
CA TYR A 394 6.59 10.36 8.72
C TYR A 394 5.97 11.14 7.56
N ASN A 395 4.70 11.49 7.66
CA ASN A 395 4.02 12.29 6.67
C ASN A 395 4.64 13.69 6.59
N SER A 396 4.77 14.36 7.74
CA SER A 396 5.30 15.72 7.83
C SER A 396 6.74 15.82 7.32
N GLN A 397 7.58 14.81 7.62
CA GLN A 397 8.94 14.75 7.07
C GLN A 397 8.94 14.63 5.54
N LYS A 398 8.08 13.77 4.97
CA LYS A 398 8.03 13.58 3.52
C LYS A 398 7.45 14.77 2.77
N GLN A 399 6.41 15.40 3.31
CA GLN A 399 5.87 16.65 2.78
C GLN A 399 6.97 17.72 2.68
N GLN A 400 7.70 17.96 3.77
CA GLN A 400 8.76 18.97 3.82
C GLN A 400 9.91 18.63 2.87
N GLN A 401 10.35 17.37 2.85
CA GLN A 401 11.43 16.91 1.98
C GLN A 401 11.08 17.13 0.50
N LEU A 402 9.93 16.64 0.04
CA LEU A 402 9.51 16.76 -1.37
C LEU A 402 9.37 18.23 -1.77
N TRP A 403 8.69 19.03 -0.94
CA TRP A 403 8.42 20.42 -1.24
C TRP A 403 9.69 21.28 -1.26
N GLN A 404 10.55 21.15 -0.25
CA GLN A 404 11.81 21.91 -0.20
C GLN A 404 12.72 21.53 -1.36
N ASN A 405 12.85 20.24 -1.68
CA ASN A 405 13.61 19.79 -2.83
C ASN A 405 13.08 20.40 -4.13
N TYR A 406 11.77 20.36 -4.34
CA TYR A 406 11.13 20.94 -5.52
C TYR A 406 11.36 22.45 -5.64
N VAL A 407 11.08 23.21 -4.57
CA VAL A 407 11.21 24.68 -4.60
C VAL A 407 12.66 25.11 -4.81
N SER A 408 13.58 24.55 -4.02
CA SER A 408 15.00 24.95 -4.06
C SER A 408 15.71 24.51 -5.35
N LYS A 409 15.49 23.28 -5.83
CA LYS A 409 16.08 22.76 -7.08
C LYS A 409 15.70 23.60 -8.29
N ASN A 410 14.52 24.23 -8.27
CA ASN A 410 13.98 24.97 -9.40
C ASN A 410 13.98 26.50 -9.18
N ALA A 411 14.54 27.00 -8.07
CA ALA A 411 14.60 28.41 -7.67
C ALA A 411 13.22 29.11 -7.72
N LEU A 412 12.19 28.44 -7.20
CA LEU A 412 10.80 28.90 -7.28
C LEU A 412 10.39 29.84 -6.14
N GLU A 413 11.33 30.29 -5.32
CA GLU A 413 11.06 31.28 -4.30
C GLU A 413 10.66 32.62 -4.93
N LYS A 414 9.69 33.30 -4.31
CA LYS A 414 9.29 34.67 -4.67
C LYS A 414 8.74 34.84 -6.10
N MET A 415 8.09 33.81 -6.66
CA MET A 415 7.36 33.95 -7.93
C MET A 415 6.17 34.91 -7.85
N GLY A 416 5.69 35.22 -6.64
CA GLY A 416 4.52 36.07 -6.43
C GLY A 416 3.24 35.47 -7.02
N THR A 417 2.25 36.32 -7.27
CA THR A 417 0.89 35.89 -7.62
C THR A 417 0.42 36.39 -8.98
N ASN A 418 1.20 37.22 -9.68
CA ASN A 418 0.89 37.61 -11.06
C ASN A 418 1.85 36.90 -12.01
N TRP A 419 1.33 35.93 -12.77
CA TRP A 419 2.11 35.21 -13.78
C TRP A 419 1.52 35.47 -15.16
N GLN A 420 2.36 35.72 -16.15
CA GLN A 420 1.98 35.82 -17.55
C GLN A 420 2.75 34.76 -18.34
N ILE A 421 2.02 33.80 -18.89
CA ILE A 421 2.57 32.65 -19.61
C ILE A 421 2.02 32.70 -21.04
N ALA A 422 2.90 32.64 -22.03
CA ALA A 422 2.48 32.67 -23.43
C ALA A 422 3.28 31.67 -24.26
N GLY A 423 2.65 31.22 -25.33
CA GLY A 423 3.30 30.37 -26.32
C GLY A 423 2.32 29.88 -27.38
N THR A 424 2.52 28.66 -27.84
CA THR A 424 1.83 28.09 -29.00
C THR A 424 1.14 26.76 -28.69
N LEU A 425 0.06 26.51 -29.40
CA LEU A 425 -0.61 25.21 -29.47
C LEU A 425 0.09 24.30 -30.49
N ALA A 426 -0.33 23.05 -30.59
CA ALA A 426 0.23 22.08 -31.53
C ALA A 426 0.10 22.48 -33.02
N ASP A 427 -0.80 23.41 -33.35
CA ASP A 427 -1.02 23.98 -34.68
C ASP A 427 -0.39 25.38 -34.84
N ASP A 428 0.58 25.73 -33.99
CA ASP A 428 1.28 27.02 -33.91
C ASP A 428 0.39 28.22 -33.55
N ALA A 429 -0.88 27.98 -33.19
CA ALA A 429 -1.77 29.06 -32.84
C ALA A 429 -1.46 29.61 -31.43
N PRO A 430 -1.45 30.94 -31.23
CA PRO A 430 -0.95 31.53 -29.99
C PRO A 430 -1.94 31.43 -28.84
N PHE A 431 -1.43 31.26 -27.63
CA PHE A 431 -2.21 31.39 -26.39
C PHE A 431 -1.51 32.31 -25.38
N GLU A 432 -2.30 32.81 -24.43
CA GLU A 432 -1.80 33.59 -23.30
C GLU A 432 -2.61 33.26 -22.04
N ILE A 433 -1.93 32.98 -20.94
CA ILE A 433 -2.50 32.78 -19.60
C ILE A 433 -2.00 33.90 -18.70
N ARG A 434 -2.93 34.53 -17.98
CA ARG A 434 -2.64 35.50 -16.91
C ARG A 434 -3.21 34.96 -15.62
N LEU A 435 -2.33 34.60 -14.70
CA LEU A 435 -2.70 34.17 -13.35
C LEU A 435 -2.64 35.34 -12.38
N GLY A 436 -3.60 35.39 -11.47
CA GLY A 436 -3.70 36.38 -10.41
C GLY A 436 -4.25 35.76 -9.14
N ALA A 437 -3.96 36.38 -7.99
CA ALA A 437 -4.35 35.87 -6.67
C ALA A 437 -5.87 35.65 -6.49
N LYS A 438 -6.72 36.40 -7.20
CA LYS A 438 -8.19 36.33 -7.08
C LYS A 438 -8.91 35.89 -8.34
N GLN A 439 -8.26 36.03 -9.49
CA GLN A 439 -8.84 35.71 -10.78
C GLN A 439 -7.74 35.39 -11.77
N SER A 440 -8.05 34.52 -12.72
CA SER A 440 -7.15 34.18 -13.82
C SER A 440 -7.88 34.19 -15.14
N GLN A 441 -7.15 34.43 -16.23
CA GLN A 441 -7.70 34.48 -17.58
C GLN A 441 -6.81 33.71 -18.53
N MET A 442 -7.42 33.11 -19.55
CA MET A 442 -6.74 32.48 -20.66
C MET A 442 -7.34 32.98 -21.96
N ARG A 443 -6.48 33.34 -22.92
CA ARG A 443 -6.84 33.66 -24.30
C ARG A 443 -6.28 32.59 -25.22
N MET A 444 -7.14 32.03 -26.05
CA MET A 444 -6.82 31.08 -27.11
C MET A 444 -7.46 31.54 -28.43
N PRO A 445 -7.11 30.97 -29.59
CA PRO A 445 -7.76 31.30 -30.86
C PRO A 445 -9.28 31.07 -30.84
N MET A 446 -9.73 30.09 -30.04
CA MET A 446 -11.14 29.75 -29.87
C MET A 446 -11.93 30.73 -28.98
N GLY A 447 -11.26 31.63 -28.27
CA GLY A 447 -11.89 32.62 -27.40
C GLY A 447 -11.13 32.89 -26.11
N GLN A 448 -11.74 33.70 -25.25
CA GLN A 448 -11.22 34.05 -23.93
C GLN A 448 -12.04 33.36 -22.84
N SER A 449 -11.36 32.86 -21.82
CA SER A 449 -11.94 32.22 -20.64
C SER A 449 -11.37 32.84 -19.36
N GLY A 450 -12.11 32.76 -18.26
CA GLY A 450 -11.68 33.25 -16.96
C GLY A 450 -12.26 32.45 -15.81
N ALA A 451 -11.61 32.56 -14.65
CA ALA A 451 -12.04 31.97 -13.39
C ALA A 451 -11.83 32.98 -12.24
N VAL A 452 -12.69 32.92 -11.23
CA VAL A 452 -12.65 33.80 -10.04
C VAL A 452 -12.63 32.93 -8.78
N PHE A 453 -11.68 33.16 -7.89
CA PHE A 453 -11.36 32.27 -6.76
C PHE A 453 -11.81 32.80 -5.39
N SER A 454 -12.82 33.66 -5.38
CA SER A 454 -13.37 34.26 -4.14
C SER A 454 -14.64 33.57 -3.63
N GLY A 455 -15.04 32.46 -4.24
CA GLY A 455 -16.29 31.76 -3.95
C GLY A 455 -16.14 30.25 -4.05
N ASP A 456 -17.20 29.59 -4.48
CA ASP A 456 -17.21 28.15 -4.74
C ASP A 456 -16.18 27.79 -5.82
N LEU A 457 -15.16 27.01 -5.43
CA LEU A 457 -14.08 26.57 -6.31
C LEU A 457 -14.50 25.36 -7.14
N GLU A 458 -15.42 24.52 -6.67
CA GLU A 458 -15.85 23.29 -7.35
C GLU A 458 -16.47 23.61 -8.72
N SER A 459 -17.13 24.78 -8.84
CA SER A 459 -17.71 25.26 -10.10
C SER A 459 -16.73 26.02 -11.01
N GLN A 460 -15.48 26.28 -10.59
CA GLN A 460 -14.50 27.04 -11.39
C GLN A 460 -13.76 26.14 -12.41
N LEU A 461 -14.51 25.54 -13.33
CA LEU A 461 -14.02 24.55 -14.29
C LEU A 461 -13.49 25.15 -15.61
N SER A 462 -13.15 26.44 -15.61
CA SER A 462 -12.66 27.15 -16.81
C SER A 462 -11.21 26.79 -17.17
N PRO A 463 -10.85 26.77 -18.47
CA PRO A 463 -11.72 26.95 -19.64
C PRO A 463 -12.69 25.77 -19.87
N PRO A 464 -13.83 25.97 -20.56
CA PRO A 464 -14.76 24.88 -20.86
C PRO A 464 -14.06 23.68 -21.52
N GLY A 465 -14.35 22.48 -21.00
CA GLY A 465 -13.76 21.21 -21.48
C GLY A 465 -12.40 20.86 -20.88
N SER A 466 -11.78 21.77 -20.11
CA SER A 466 -10.50 21.49 -19.44
C SER A 466 -10.62 20.78 -18.09
N GLY A 467 -11.80 20.83 -17.46
CA GLY A 467 -11.99 20.32 -16.09
C GLY A 467 -11.49 21.27 -14.99
N GLY A 468 -11.08 22.51 -15.33
CA GLY A 468 -10.57 23.48 -14.35
C GLY A 468 -9.09 23.78 -14.45
N LEU A 469 -8.54 23.92 -15.66
CA LEU A 469 -7.13 24.27 -15.88
C LEU A 469 -6.72 25.55 -15.14
N LEU A 470 -7.55 26.60 -15.17
CA LEU A 470 -7.22 27.86 -14.48
C LEU A 470 -7.22 27.71 -12.95
N LEU A 471 -8.11 26.88 -12.40
CA LEU A 471 -8.12 26.57 -10.98
C LEU A 471 -6.90 25.71 -10.59
N THR A 472 -6.54 24.72 -11.40
CA THR A 472 -5.34 23.88 -11.19
C THR A 472 -4.08 24.72 -11.09
N LEU A 473 -3.90 25.65 -12.04
CA LEU A 473 -2.75 26.57 -12.03
C LEU A 473 -2.81 27.57 -10.87
N HIS A 474 -4.00 28.02 -10.49
CA HIS A 474 -4.18 28.88 -9.31
C HIS A 474 -3.76 28.18 -8.02
N LEU A 475 -4.13 26.91 -7.83
CA LEU A 475 -3.73 26.15 -6.64
C LEU A 475 -2.23 25.88 -6.62
N TRP A 476 -1.62 25.62 -7.78
CA TRP A 476 -0.17 25.53 -7.89
C TRP A 476 0.52 26.84 -7.48
N GLN A 477 0.08 27.96 -8.03
CA GLN A 477 0.56 29.29 -7.67
C GLN A 477 0.36 29.59 -6.19
N ARG A 478 -0.83 29.30 -5.65
CA ARG A 478 -1.17 29.50 -4.23
C ARG A 478 -0.23 28.70 -3.33
N MET A 479 0.05 27.44 -3.66
CA MET A 479 0.94 26.61 -2.86
C MET A 479 2.38 27.14 -2.88
N LEU A 480 2.84 27.67 -4.02
CA LEU A 480 4.14 28.34 -4.13
C LEU A 480 4.20 29.66 -3.35
N ASP A 481 3.12 30.45 -3.34
CA ASP A 481 3.05 31.72 -2.60
C ASP A 481 2.92 31.54 -1.07
N LYS A 482 2.08 30.59 -0.63
CA LYS A 482 1.74 30.38 0.78
C LYS A 482 2.64 29.36 1.47
N GLY A 483 3.24 28.44 0.72
CA GLY A 483 3.87 27.24 1.25
C GLY A 483 2.86 26.26 1.86
N LEU A 484 3.34 25.09 2.27
CA LEU A 484 2.48 24.00 2.73
C LEU A 484 1.61 24.37 3.93
N GLN A 485 2.19 25.08 4.91
CA GLN A 485 1.51 25.41 6.18
C GLN A 485 0.34 26.39 6.04
N GLN A 486 0.30 27.21 4.99
CA GLN A 486 -0.75 28.23 4.80
C GLN A 486 -1.58 27.99 3.54
N PHE A 487 -1.37 26.86 2.85
CA PHE A 487 -2.15 26.50 1.66
C PHE A 487 -3.60 26.17 2.01
N GLY A 488 -3.76 25.23 2.95
CA GLY A 488 -4.98 24.50 3.30
C GLY A 488 -4.58 23.27 4.11
N GLU A 489 -5.24 22.13 3.92
CA GLU A 489 -4.69 20.85 4.35
C GLU A 489 -3.69 20.34 3.31
N VAL A 490 -2.56 19.81 3.74
CA VAL A 490 -1.57 19.19 2.86
C VAL A 490 -1.09 17.90 3.49
N TYR A 491 -1.02 16.83 2.70
CA TYR A 491 -0.46 15.57 3.13
C TYR A 491 0.23 14.82 1.99
N TYR A 492 1.22 14.00 2.34
CA TYR A 492 1.83 13.08 1.40
C TYR A 492 1.00 11.78 1.34
N LEU A 493 0.47 11.43 0.17
CA LEU A 493 -0.41 10.27 0.02
C LEU A 493 0.41 8.96 0.10
N GLY A 494 1.55 8.94 -0.58
CA GLY A 494 2.29 7.76 -0.99
C GLY A 494 2.61 7.86 -2.49
N GLN A 495 2.80 6.72 -3.15
CA GLN A 495 3.06 6.67 -4.59
C GLN A 495 1.85 6.15 -5.37
N LEU A 496 1.64 6.70 -6.56
CA LEU A 496 0.56 6.34 -7.50
C LEU A 496 1.13 5.94 -8.87
N PRO A 497 0.52 4.98 -9.59
CA PRO A 497 0.92 4.61 -10.95
C PRO A 497 0.38 5.64 -11.97
N ALA A 498 0.92 6.87 -11.95
CA ALA A 498 0.35 8.02 -12.67
C ALA A 498 1.26 8.58 -13.78
N GLY A 499 2.42 7.97 -14.01
CA GLY A 499 3.30 8.40 -15.10
C GLY A 499 2.90 7.85 -16.48
N PRO A 500 3.43 8.41 -17.58
CA PRO A 500 3.10 8.03 -18.96
C PRO A 500 3.20 6.53 -19.31
N LYS A 501 3.94 5.72 -18.55
CA LYS A 501 4.00 4.26 -18.71
C LYS A 501 3.52 3.50 -17.47
N GLY A 502 2.80 4.16 -16.58
CA GLY A 502 2.38 3.62 -15.29
C GLY A 502 3.50 3.59 -14.24
N GLU A 503 4.54 4.41 -14.40
CA GLU A 503 5.55 4.55 -13.35
C GLU A 503 4.96 5.14 -12.06
N MET A 504 5.54 4.74 -10.94
CA MET A 504 5.14 5.17 -9.60
C MET A 504 5.66 6.59 -9.35
N LEU A 505 4.75 7.51 -9.05
CA LEU A 505 5.06 8.91 -8.75
C LEU A 505 4.70 9.24 -7.30
N ASP A 506 5.56 9.97 -6.62
CA ASP A 506 5.26 10.52 -5.30
C ASP A 506 4.15 11.56 -5.41
N CYS A 507 3.12 11.45 -4.56
CA CYS A 507 1.93 12.29 -4.62
C CYS A 507 1.78 13.13 -3.35
N LEU A 508 1.87 14.45 -3.51
CA LEU A 508 1.51 15.42 -2.49
C LEU A 508 0.09 15.92 -2.77
N VAL A 509 -0.80 15.79 -1.80
CA VAL A 509 -2.21 16.20 -1.90
C VAL A 509 -2.41 17.46 -1.08
N GLY A 510 -3.10 18.44 -1.66
CA GLY A 510 -3.58 19.62 -1.00
C GLY A 510 -5.09 19.73 -1.11
N ILE A 511 -5.78 20.04 -0.01
CA ILE A 511 -7.21 20.31 0.01
C ILE A 511 -7.43 21.79 0.33
N TYR A 512 -8.15 22.49 -0.53
CA TYR A 512 -8.46 23.90 -0.35
C TYR A 512 -9.82 24.25 -0.97
N GLY A 513 -10.71 24.84 -0.17
CA GLY A 513 -12.02 25.30 -0.67
C GLY A 513 -12.89 24.18 -1.24
N GLY A 514 -12.83 22.98 -0.67
CA GLY A 514 -13.64 21.81 -1.06
C GLY A 514 -13.01 20.94 -2.15
N VAL A 515 -12.00 21.44 -2.87
CA VAL A 515 -11.37 20.70 -3.98
C VAL A 515 -10.06 20.04 -3.57
N GLU A 516 -9.75 18.92 -4.22
CA GLU A 516 -8.50 18.19 -4.06
C GLU A 516 -7.53 18.53 -5.20
N PHE A 517 -6.29 18.83 -4.84
CA PHE A 517 -5.21 19.19 -5.76
C PHE A 517 -3.97 18.35 -5.50
N ARG A 518 -3.46 17.66 -6.51
CA ARG A 518 -2.31 16.76 -6.41
C ARG A 518 -1.12 17.30 -7.19
N LEU A 519 0.06 17.14 -6.61
CA LEU A 519 1.35 17.33 -7.25
C LEU A 519 2.05 15.98 -7.36
N LEU A 520 2.52 15.64 -8.56
CA LEU A 520 3.12 14.36 -8.88
C LEU A 520 4.61 14.53 -9.18
N PHE A 521 5.45 13.83 -8.40
CA PHE A 521 6.90 13.95 -8.47
C PHE A 521 7.56 12.62 -8.87
N LEU A 522 8.65 12.70 -9.63
CA LEU A 522 9.53 11.57 -9.86
C LEU A 522 10.25 11.20 -8.54
N PRO A 523 10.18 9.94 -8.07
CA PRO A 523 10.80 9.55 -6.80
C PRO A 523 12.32 9.66 -6.77
N GLU A 524 12.98 9.55 -7.93
CA GLU A 524 14.44 9.53 -8.03
C GLU A 524 15.07 10.89 -7.75
N ASP A 525 14.47 11.97 -8.25
CA ASP A 525 15.08 13.30 -8.24
C ASP A 525 14.14 14.43 -7.80
N GLY A 526 12.89 14.10 -7.45
CA GLY A 526 11.88 15.04 -6.98
C GLY A 526 11.39 16.04 -8.05
N GLU A 527 11.57 15.75 -9.35
CA GLU A 527 11.05 16.59 -10.42
C GLU A 527 9.51 16.53 -10.48
N LEU A 528 8.86 17.70 -10.49
CA LEU A 528 7.41 17.81 -10.67
C LEU A 528 7.05 17.52 -12.12
N VAL A 529 6.37 16.40 -12.35
CA VAL A 529 5.97 15.93 -13.70
C VAL A 529 4.48 16.06 -13.96
N GLY A 530 3.67 16.37 -12.96
CA GLY A 530 2.26 16.63 -13.19
C GLY A 530 1.51 17.26 -12.04
N LEU A 531 0.35 17.79 -12.40
CA LEU A 531 -0.67 18.31 -11.51
C LEU A 531 -2.00 17.62 -11.81
N GLU A 532 -2.83 17.48 -10.78
CA GLU A 532 -4.19 16.97 -10.92
C GLU A 532 -5.14 17.80 -10.04
N LEU A 533 -6.27 18.21 -10.57
CA LEU A 533 -7.36 18.82 -9.82
C LEU A 533 -8.58 17.91 -9.91
N LYS A 534 -9.10 17.50 -8.76
CA LYS A 534 -10.37 16.82 -8.64
C LYS A 534 -11.38 17.76 -7.95
N PRO A 535 -12.33 18.33 -8.70
CA PRO A 535 -13.25 19.33 -8.15
C PRO A 535 -14.34 18.72 -7.27
N ALA A 536 -14.68 17.44 -7.48
CA ALA A 536 -15.63 16.67 -6.67
C ALA A 536 -15.33 15.17 -6.79
N ASP A 537 -15.83 14.36 -5.86
CA ASP A 537 -15.60 12.91 -5.83
C ASP A 537 -16.07 12.18 -7.09
N ASP A 538 -17.16 12.67 -7.69
CA ASP A 538 -17.81 12.11 -8.87
C ASP A 538 -17.45 12.84 -10.19
N ALA A 539 -16.43 13.69 -10.16
CA ALA A 539 -15.93 14.41 -11.32
C ALA A 539 -14.65 13.79 -11.90
N ASP A 540 -14.50 13.91 -13.23
CA ASP A 540 -13.23 13.63 -13.90
C ASP A 540 -12.19 14.72 -13.54
N PRO A 541 -10.92 14.35 -13.33
CA PRO A 541 -9.91 15.32 -12.97
C PRO A 541 -9.47 16.17 -14.16
N CYS A 542 -9.02 17.40 -13.88
CA CYS A 542 -8.14 18.15 -14.77
C CYS A 542 -6.70 17.72 -14.51
N GLU A 543 -6.02 17.18 -15.52
CA GLU A 543 -4.64 16.74 -15.43
C GLU A 543 -3.74 17.63 -16.27
N ILE A 544 -2.60 18.02 -15.72
CA ILE A 544 -1.51 18.65 -16.44
C ILE A 544 -0.29 17.74 -16.31
N ARG A 545 0.31 17.34 -17.44
CA ARG A 545 1.58 16.62 -17.46
C ARG A 545 2.66 17.50 -18.06
N PHE A 546 3.76 17.63 -17.34
CA PHE A 546 4.89 18.49 -17.70
C PHE A 546 5.97 17.70 -18.42
N ALA A 547 6.56 18.32 -19.45
CA ALA A 547 7.70 17.79 -20.15
C ALA A 547 8.58 18.92 -20.70
N GLY A 548 9.88 18.68 -20.80
CA GLY A 548 10.83 19.72 -21.21
C GLY A 548 10.95 20.82 -20.14
N PHE A 549 12.18 21.22 -19.86
CA PHE A 549 12.45 22.25 -18.86
C PHE A 549 13.47 23.23 -19.43
N SER A 550 13.29 24.51 -19.11
CA SER A 550 14.23 25.57 -19.47
C SER A 550 14.42 26.54 -18.31
N GLU A 551 15.53 27.27 -18.34
CA GLU A 551 15.77 28.34 -17.39
C GLU A 551 15.12 29.65 -17.87
N VAL A 552 14.24 30.21 -17.05
CA VAL A 552 13.59 31.51 -17.27
C VAL A 552 13.81 32.37 -16.03
N SER A 553 14.49 33.51 -16.19
CA SER A 553 14.83 34.41 -15.08
C SER A 553 15.53 33.71 -13.90
N GLY A 554 16.39 32.71 -14.19
CA GLY A 554 17.09 31.92 -13.18
C GLY A 554 16.27 30.79 -12.53
N ARG A 555 15.05 30.54 -13.02
CA ARG A 555 14.15 29.48 -12.54
C ARG A 555 14.01 28.37 -13.55
N ARG A 556 13.98 27.12 -13.11
CA ARG A 556 13.77 25.97 -14.01
C ARG A 556 12.28 25.67 -14.10
N LEU A 557 11.69 25.91 -15.28
CA LEU A 557 10.24 25.83 -15.49
C LEU A 557 9.89 24.89 -16.65
N PRO A 558 8.73 24.21 -16.59
CA PRO A 558 8.31 23.28 -17.63
C PRO A 558 7.87 24.00 -18.91
N THR A 559 8.33 23.52 -20.06
CA THR A 559 8.12 24.15 -21.37
C THR A 559 7.04 23.48 -22.21
N ARG A 560 6.59 22.27 -21.87
CA ARG A 560 5.47 21.60 -22.56
C ARG A 560 4.48 21.04 -21.56
N TRP A 561 3.21 21.38 -21.76
CA TRP A 561 2.12 20.94 -20.90
C TRP A 561 1.09 20.18 -21.72
N LEU A 562 0.86 18.92 -21.39
CA LEU A 562 -0.28 18.15 -21.89
C LEU A 562 -1.43 18.27 -20.89
N VAL A 563 -2.54 18.87 -21.31
CA VAL A 563 -3.72 19.07 -20.48
C VAL A 563 -4.82 18.08 -20.88
N ARG A 564 -5.41 17.38 -19.91
CA ARG A 564 -6.51 16.44 -20.10
C ARG A 564 -7.64 16.70 -19.11
N HIS A 565 -8.84 16.30 -19.49
CA HIS A 565 -10.01 16.20 -18.62
C HIS A 565 -10.53 14.76 -18.70
N GLY A 566 -10.32 13.99 -17.63
CA GLY A 566 -10.47 12.54 -17.67
C GLY A 566 -9.68 11.91 -18.82
N ASP A 567 -10.35 11.13 -19.66
CA ASP A 567 -9.72 10.46 -20.80
C ASP A 567 -9.42 11.38 -21.99
N ARG A 568 -9.94 12.61 -22.01
CA ARG A 568 -9.91 13.50 -23.18
C ARG A 568 -8.75 14.48 -23.15
N LYS A 569 -8.00 14.58 -24.26
CA LYS A 569 -7.02 15.66 -24.46
C LYS A 569 -7.77 16.99 -24.62
N PHE A 570 -7.43 17.97 -23.79
CA PHE A 570 -7.89 19.34 -23.92
C PHE A 570 -6.96 20.14 -24.84
N ALA A 571 -5.68 20.22 -24.48
CA ALA A 571 -4.68 20.97 -25.23
C ALA A 571 -3.26 20.43 -24.99
N GLU A 572 -2.35 20.76 -25.89
CA GLU A 572 -0.90 20.65 -25.68
C GLU A 572 -0.31 22.04 -25.87
N LEU A 573 0.33 22.56 -24.83
CA LEU A 573 0.83 23.92 -24.76
C LEU A 573 2.36 23.89 -24.80
N GLN A 574 2.95 24.49 -25.82
CA GLN A 574 4.36 24.82 -25.89
C GLN A 574 4.55 26.21 -25.28
N ILE A 575 5.30 26.30 -24.18
CA ILE A 575 5.56 27.56 -23.47
C ILE A 575 6.77 28.23 -24.09
N ASP A 576 6.59 29.47 -24.57
CA ASP A 576 7.64 30.26 -25.19
C ASP A 576 8.15 31.36 -24.24
N SER A 577 7.29 31.86 -23.35
CA SER A 577 7.66 32.88 -22.37
C SER A 577 6.89 32.74 -21.05
N TRP A 578 7.56 33.14 -19.97
CA TRP A 578 7.01 33.18 -18.63
C TRP A 578 7.50 34.45 -17.92
N HIS A 579 6.57 35.25 -17.41
CA HIS A 579 6.87 36.44 -16.61
C HIS A 579 6.16 36.36 -15.26
N THR A 580 6.83 36.77 -14.19
CA THR A 580 6.35 36.73 -12.81
C THR A 580 6.62 38.04 -12.06
N ASP A 581 5.95 38.27 -10.93
CA ASP A 581 6.23 39.42 -10.05
C ASP A 581 7.70 39.50 -9.61
N GLY A 582 8.37 38.35 -9.53
CA GLY A 582 9.76 38.22 -9.08
C GLY A 582 10.81 38.42 -10.19
N ASP A 583 10.40 38.77 -11.40
CA ASP A 583 11.35 39.07 -12.48
C ASP A 583 11.91 40.49 -12.35
N PRO A 584 13.19 40.72 -12.72
CA PRO A 584 13.72 42.07 -12.76
C PRO A 584 12.86 42.94 -13.70
N PRO A 585 12.58 44.20 -13.34
CA PRO A 585 11.80 45.08 -14.20
C PRO A 585 12.46 45.13 -15.57
N SER A 586 11.67 44.89 -16.62
CA SER A 586 12.13 45.00 -18.00
C SER A 586 12.80 46.35 -18.18
N GLN A 587 14.07 46.37 -18.62
CA GLN A 587 14.72 47.63 -18.94
C GLN A 587 13.90 48.32 -20.05
N PRO A 588 13.44 49.55 -19.84
CA PRO A 588 12.65 50.25 -20.84
C PRO A 588 13.53 50.56 -22.06
N GLY A 589 13.29 49.85 -23.16
CA GLY A 589 13.61 50.26 -24.53
C GLY A 589 15.08 50.18 -24.95
N ALA A 590 15.46 49.09 -25.61
CA ALA A 590 16.38 49.17 -26.73
C ALA A 590 15.56 49.04 -28.03
N THR A 591 14.94 50.14 -28.44
CA THR A 591 14.57 50.32 -29.85
C THR A 591 15.84 50.41 -30.67
N ASN A 592 15.97 49.55 -31.68
CA ASN A 592 16.69 49.87 -32.92
C ASN A 592 15.80 49.46 -34.09
#